data_AF-A0A975BST3-F1
#
_entry.id   AF-A0A975BST3-F1
#
_cell.length_a   1.000
_cell.length_b   1.000
_cell.length_c   1.000
_cell.angle_alpha   90.00
_cell.angle_beta   90.00
_cell.angle_gamma   90.00
#
_symmetry.space_group_name_H-M   'P 1'
#
loop_
_entity.id
_entity.type
_entity.pdbx_description
1 polymer ?
#
loop_
_entity_poly.entity_id
_entity_poly.type
_entity_poly.pdbx_seq_one_letter_code
_entity_poly.pdbx_strand_id
1 'polypeptide(L)' 'MDALEDVIREERNRLSLAISEDEWDLLRALTKNKKIHKYENYHSLLRNLFVLEYKDDDGSWFDVNPVLAEAKELDR' A
#
# COMPACT_ATOMS: atom_id res chain seq x y z
N MET A 1 -12.26 -24.08 3.11
CA MET A 1 -11.47 -23.19 3.96
C MET A 1 -10.15 -23.03 3.24
N ASP A 2 -10.01 -21.95 2.47
CA ASP A 2 -8.76 -21.70 1.74
C ASP A 2 -7.80 -21.01 2.70
N ALA A 3 -6.86 -21.77 3.23
CA ALA A 3 -5.85 -21.28 4.17
C ALA A 3 -5.11 -20.03 3.64
N LEU A 4 -5.01 -19.88 2.31
CA LEU A 4 -4.42 -18.70 1.68
C LEU A 4 -5.21 -17.42 1.92
N GLU A 5 -6.53 -17.47 1.78
CA GLU A 5 -7.41 -16.31 1.95
C GLU A 5 -7.41 -15.82 3.41
N ASP A 6 -7.36 -16.76 4.36
CA ASP A 6 -7.27 -16.42 5.78
C ASP A 6 -5.91 -15.75 6.10
N VAL A 7 -4.80 -16.24 5.51
CA VAL A 7 -3.47 -15.60 5.66
C VAL A 7 -3.45 -14.20 5.05
N ILE A 8 -4.01 -14.01 3.85
CA ILE A 8 -4.09 -12.68 3.20
C ILE A 8 -4.88 -11.72 4.07
N ARG A 9 -6.00 -12.16 4.64
CA ARG A 9 -6.84 -11.35 5.54
C ARG A 9 -6.11 -10.96 6.82
N GLU A 10 -5.41 -11.90 7.45
CA GLU A 10 -4.62 -11.65 8.65
C GLU A 10 -3.51 -10.64 8.39
N GLU A 11 -2.77 -10.79 7.28
CA GLU A 11 -1.72 -9.86 6.88
C GLU A 11 -2.26 -8.46 6.56
N ARG A 12 -3.40 -8.37 5.87
CA ARG A 12 -4.08 -7.09 5.63
C ARG A 12 -4.41 -6.41 6.94
N ASN A 13 -5.05 -7.12 7.87
CA ASN A 13 -5.41 -6.56 9.16
C ASN A 13 -4.18 -6.07 9.93
N ARG A 14 -3.09 -6.86 9.92
CA ARG A 14 -1.82 -6.52 10.58
C ARG A 14 -1.22 -5.24 10.01
N LEU A 15 -1.17 -5.12 8.68
CA LEU A 15 -0.63 -3.92 8.02
C LEU A 15 -1.55 -2.72 8.23
N SER A 16 -2.87 -2.86 8.05
CA SER A 16 -3.84 -1.79 8.22
C SER A 16 -3.79 -1.16 9.62
N LEU A 17 -3.59 -1.96 10.67
CA LEU A 17 -3.45 -1.47 12.04
C LEU A 17 -2.16 -0.66 12.29
N ALA A 18 -1.13 -0.85 11.46
CA ALA A 18 0.15 -0.16 11.59
C ALA A 18 0.21 1.15 10.80
N ILE A 19 -0.77 1.43 9.94
CA ILE A 19 -0.83 2.62 9.08
C ILE A 19 -1.53 3.75 9.84
N SER A 20 -0.87 4.90 9.92
CA SER A 20 -1.47 6.13 10.47
C SER A 20 -2.44 6.79 9.48
N GLU A 21 -3.32 7.68 9.96
CA GLU A 21 -4.28 8.37 9.07
C GLU A 21 -3.58 9.21 7.99
N ASP A 22 -2.49 9.90 8.33
CA ASP A 22 -1.70 10.66 7.37
C ASP A 22 -1.07 9.76 6.29
N GLU A 23 -0.65 8.55 6.66
CA GLU A 23 -0.15 7.55 5.71
C GLU A 23 -1.28 7.00 4.83
N TRP A 24 -2.48 6.80 5.37
CA TRP A 24 -3.66 6.44 4.57
C TRP A 24 -4.01 7.51 3.54
N ASP A 25 -3.92 8.80 3.90
CA ASP A 25 -4.11 9.89 2.95
C ASP A 25 -3.08 9.84 1.80
N LEU A 26 -1.83 9.53 2.10
CA LEU A 26 -0.79 9.36 1.10
C LEU A 26 -1.06 8.15 0.19
N LEU A 27 -1.50 7.02 0.75
CA LEU A 27 -1.87 5.84 -0.04
C LEU A 27 -3.06 6.14 -0.97
N ARG A 28 -4.09 6.84 -0.48
CA ARG A 28 -5.24 7.30 -1.29
C ARG A 28 -4.81 8.26 -2.40
N ALA A 29 -3.86 9.15 -2.13
CA ALA A 29 -3.32 10.05 -3.15
C ALA A 29 -2.51 9.28 -4.22
N LEU A 30 -1.78 8.26 -3.79
CA LEU A 30 -0.99 7.41 -4.68
C LEU A 30 -1.86 6.59 -5.63
N THR A 31 -2.94 5.96 -5.14
CA THR A 31 -3.84 5.17 -6.00
C THR A 31 -4.49 6.02 -7.10
N LYS A 32 -4.76 7.30 -6.83
CA LYS A 32 -5.36 8.24 -7.79
C LYS A 32 -4.36 8.76 -8.82
N ASN A 33 -3.14 9.10 -8.40
CA ASN A 33 -2.21 9.87 -9.24
C ASN A 33 -1.00 9.06 -9.74
N LYS A 34 -0.77 7.84 -9.22
CA LYS A 34 0.37 6.94 -9.50
C LYS A 34 1.75 7.62 -9.54
N LYS A 35 1.88 8.79 -8.91
CA LYS A 35 3.06 9.64 -8.96
C LYS A 35 3.61 9.84 -7.57
N ILE A 36 4.73 9.19 -7.30
CA ILE A 36 5.55 9.51 -6.14
C ILE A 36 6.23 10.84 -6.39
N HIS A 37 5.70 11.86 -5.76
CA HIS A 37 6.47 13.07 -5.56
C HIS A 37 7.47 12.76 -4.45
N LYS A 38 8.73 13.17 -4.61
CA LYS A 38 9.86 12.92 -3.70
C LYS A 38 9.62 13.56 -2.33
N TYR A 39 8.66 13.05 -1.56
CA TYR A 39 8.34 13.49 -0.21
C TYR A 39 8.94 12.50 0.78
N GLU A 40 9.48 13.01 1.90
CA GLU A 40 10.11 12.20 2.95
C GLU A 40 9.18 11.09 3.47
N ASN A 41 7.88 11.35 3.46
CA ASN A 41 6.84 10.42 3.91
C ASN A 41 6.71 9.16 3.03
N TYR A 42 7.26 9.15 1.81
CA TYR A 42 7.26 7.94 0.99
C TYR A 42 8.27 6.90 1.45
N HIS A 43 9.36 7.32 2.10
CA HIS A 43 10.36 6.39 2.60
C HIS A 43 9.83 5.53 3.75
N SER A 44 8.92 6.06 4.57
CA SER A 44 8.25 5.29 5.63
C SER A 44 7.28 4.27 5.03
N LEU A 45 6.46 4.67 4.04
CA LEU A 45 5.53 3.76 3.36
C LEU A 45 6.27 2.56 2.73
N LEU A 46 7.42 2.81 2.09
CA LEU A 46 8.22 1.75 1.50
C LEU A 46 8.86 0.85 2.56
N ARG A 47 9.45 1.44 3.61
CA ARG A 47 10.09 0.69 4.71
C ARG A 47 9.11 -0.24 5.43
N ASN A 48 7.86 0.20 5.59
CA ASN A 48 6.81 -0.56 6.26
C ASN A 48 6.04 -1.49 5.30
N LEU A 49 6.46 -1.57 4.03
CA LEU A 49 5.82 -2.38 2.98
C LEU A 49 4.37 -2.01 2.69
N PHE A 50 3.97 -0.75 2.92
CA PHE A 50 2.65 -0.26 2.55
C PHE A 50 2.55 0.02 1.05
N VAL A 51 3.70 0.27 0.41
CA VAL A 51 3.87 0.36 -1.04
C VAL A 51 5.00 -0.56 -1.49
N LEU A 52 4.95 -0.97 -2.76
CA LEU A 52 5.98 -1.77 -3.41
C LEU A 52 6.41 -1.11 -4.71
N GLU A 53 7.67 -1.32 -5.10
CA GLU A 53 8.16 -0.96 -6.43
C GLU A 53 7.78 -2.07 -7.42
N TYR A 54 7.04 -1.71 -8.46
CA TYR A 54 6.70 -2.54 -9.61
C TYR A 54 7.59 -2.17 -10.77
N LYS A 55 7.91 -3.16 -11.61
CA LYS A 55 8.83 -2.99 -12.74
C LYS A 55 8.27 -3.69 -13.96
N ASP A 56 8.37 -3.03 -15.11
CA ASP A 56 8.18 -3.61 -16.42
C ASP A 56 9.29 -3.13 -17.38
N ASP A 57 9.15 -3.46 -18.66
CA ASP A 57 10.11 -3.08 -19.70
C ASP A 57 10.20 -1.56 -19.92
N ASP A 58 9.17 -0.80 -19.52
CA ASP A 58 9.06 0.65 -19.70
C ASP A 58 9.54 1.45 -18.47
N GLY A 59 9.72 0.80 -17.32
CA GLY A 59 10.36 1.40 -16.15
C GLY A 59 9.88 0.82 -14.82
N SER A 60 10.03 1.62 -13.75
CA SER A 60 9.50 1.29 -12.44
C SER A 60 8.58 2.37 -11.89
N TRP A 61 7.54 1.94 -11.19
CA TRP A 61 6.64 2.80 -10.43
C TRP A 61 6.37 2.17 -9.08
N PHE A 62 5.80 2.91 -8.14
CA PHE A 62 5.32 2.29 -6.91
C PHE A 62 3.81 2.33 -6.87
N ASP A 63 3.26 1.27 -6.32
CA ASP A 63 1.83 1.14 -6.06
C ASP A 63 1.61 0.60 -4.64
N VAL A 64 0.38 0.68 -4.18
CA VAL A 64 -0.02 0.11 -2.89
C VAL A 64 0.31 -1.39 -2.86
N ASN A 65 0.70 -1.89 -1.70
CA ASN A 65 0.92 -3.32 -1.50
C ASN A 65 -0.39 -4.08 -1.81
N PRO A 66 -0.39 -5.14 -2.63
CA PRO A 66 -1.61 -5.85 -3.02
C PRO A 66 -2.41 -6.41 -1.85
N VAL A 67 -1.75 -6.74 -0.73
CA VAL A 67 -2.41 -7.19 0.50
C VAL A 67 -3.37 -6.12 1.05
N LEU A 68 -3.08 -4.85 0.81
CA LEU A 68 -3.90 -3.72 1.21
C LEU A 68 -4.94 -3.33 0.15
N ALA A 69 -4.98 -3.98 -1.02
CA ALA A 69 -5.87 -3.57 -2.12
C ALA A 69 -7.36 -3.61 -1.73
N GLU A 70 -7.73 -4.47 -0.78
CA GLU A 70 -9.09 -4.60 -0.25
C GLU A 70 -9.28 -3.91 1.11
N ALA A 71 -8.32 -3.08 1.54
CA ALA A 71 -8.46 -2.31 2.77
C ALA A 71 -9.53 -1.22 2.59
N LYS A 72 -10.53 -1.22 3.48
CA LYS A 72 -11.68 -0.29 3.41
C LYS A 72 -11.27 1.16 3.57
N GLU A 73 -10.11 1.40 4.16
CA GLU A 73 -9.51 2.71 4.37
C GLU A 73 -9.10 3.40 3.05
N LEU A 74 -8.90 2.64 1.97
CA LEU A 74 -8.61 3.19 0.64
C LEU A 74 -9.86 3.78 -0.04
N ASP A 75 -11.05 3.31 0.31
CA ASP A 75 -12.33 3.74 -0.27
C ASP A 75 -12.95 4.95 0.45
N ARG A 76 -12.28 5.49 1.47
CA ARG A 76 -12.75 6.63 2.26
C ARG A 76 -12.50 7.98 1.60
#